data_AF-A0AAJ2E521-F1
#
_entry.id   AF-A0AAJ2E521-F1
#
_cell.length_a   1.000
_cell.length_b   1.000
_cell.length_c   1.000
_cell.angle_alpha   90.00
_cell.angle_beta   90.00
_cell.angle_gamma   90.00
#
_symmetry.space_group_name_H-M   'P 1'
#
loop_
_entity.id
_entity.type
_entity.pdbx_description
1 polymer ?
#
loop_
_entity_poly.entity_id
_entity_poly.type
_entity_poly.pdbx_seq_one_letter_code
_entity_poly.pdbx_strand_id
1 'polypeptide(L)'
;GGVVWRIGSGMPLRYRCHTGHAFSAVALEDEQRRQSENAIWQALRAIEERIFLAREQLEEGKLAGHDVSHLVARVATLEEAKASTMRIVREGLINT
;
A
#
# COMPACT_ATOMS: atom_id res chain seq x y z
N GLY A 1 4.69 -11.02 -2.05
CA GLY A 1 5.35 -12.34 -1.95
C GLY A 1 4.39 -13.34 -1.34
N GLY A 2 4.46 -14.62 -1.73
CA GLY A 2 3.69 -15.68 -1.09
C GLY A 2 4.26 -16.08 0.28
N VAL A 3 3.52 -16.94 1.00
CA VAL A 3 3.94 -17.58 2.27
C VAL A 3 5.38 -18.11 2.21
N VAL A 4 6.10 -18.01 3.33
CA VAL A 4 7.49 -18.45 3.45
C VAL A 4 7.56 -19.55 4.48
N TRP A 5 8.29 -20.63 4.19
CA TRP A 5 8.42 -21.77 5.08
C TRP A 5 9.83 -21.85 5.64
N ARG A 6 9.95 -22.20 6.92
CA ARG A 6 11.24 -22.56 7.52
C ARG A 6 11.69 -23.91 6.96
N ILE A 7 12.98 -24.02 6.65
CA ILE A 7 13.63 -25.27 6.28
C ILE A 7 14.51 -25.74 7.43
N GLY A 8 14.32 -26.99 7.84
CA GLY A 8 15.08 -27.63 8.91
C GLY A 8 14.71 -27.12 10.31
N SER A 9 15.20 -27.83 11.32
CA SER A 9 14.90 -27.57 12.75
C SER A 9 16.04 -26.89 13.51
N GLY A 10 17.25 -26.83 12.92
CA GLY A 10 18.45 -26.29 13.54
C GLY A 10 18.74 -24.83 13.24
N MET A 11 19.89 -24.37 13.72
CA MET A 11 20.52 -23.10 13.36
C MET A 11 21.56 -23.31 12.24
N PRO A 12 21.79 -22.31 11.38
CA PRO A 12 21.10 -21.03 11.30
C PRO A 12 19.68 -21.17 10.71
N LEU A 13 18.79 -20.23 11.03
CA LEU A 13 17.44 -20.19 10.46
C LEU A 13 17.51 -20.00 8.94
N ARG A 14 16.83 -20.90 8.21
CA ARG A 14 16.76 -20.92 6.74
C ARG A 14 15.31 -20.92 6.31
N TYR A 15 15.00 -20.19 5.26
CA TYR A 15 13.65 -20.04 4.74
C TYR A 15 13.61 -20.22 3.23
N ARG A 16 12.44 -20.62 2.70
CA ARG A 16 12.19 -20.69 1.25
C ARG A 16 10.78 -20.24 0.92
N CYS A 17 10.63 -19.49 -0.16
CA CYS A 17 9.32 -19.12 -0.72
C CYS A 17 8.85 -20.16 -1.76
N HIS A 18 7.57 -20.11 -2.14
CA HIS A 18 6.97 -21.04 -3.12
C HIS A 18 7.64 -21.03 -4.49
N THR A 19 8.25 -19.92 -4.88
CA THR A 19 8.94 -19.77 -6.16
C THR A 19 10.39 -20.26 -6.13
N GLY A 20 10.86 -20.76 -4.98
CA GLY A 20 12.16 -21.43 -4.87
C GLY A 20 13.31 -20.59 -4.33
N HIS A 21 13.13 -19.29 -4.04
CA HIS A 21 14.18 -18.46 -3.43
C HIS A 21 14.47 -18.93 -2.00
N ALA A 22 15.75 -18.95 -1.62
CA ALA A 22 16.21 -19.30 -0.28
C ALA A 22 16.76 -18.07 0.44
N PHE A 23 16.42 -17.92 1.72
CA PHE A 23 16.79 -16.77 2.54
C PHE A 23 17.38 -17.20 3.89
N SER A 24 18.29 -16.38 4.43
CA SER A 24 18.54 -16.33 5.88
C SER A 24 17.40 -15.58 6.57
N ALA A 25 17.31 -15.65 7.90
CA ALA A 25 16.33 -14.84 8.64
C ALA A 25 16.47 -13.34 8.36
N VAL A 26 17.71 -12.82 8.37
CA VAL A 26 18.00 -11.40 8.15
C VAL A 26 17.63 -10.97 6.73
N ALA A 27 18.02 -11.76 5.72
CA ALA A 27 17.68 -11.45 4.33
C ALA A 27 16.17 -11.51 4.08
N LEU A 28 15.45 -12.40 4.77
CA LEU A 28 14.00 -12.48 4.67
C LEU A 28 13.32 -11.26 5.31
N GLU A 29 13.79 -10.82 6.47
CA GLU A 29 13.25 -9.64 7.18
C GLU A 29 13.42 -8.37 6.35
N ASP A 30 14.62 -8.14 5.80
CA ASP A 30 14.90 -7.01 4.90
C ASP A 30 14.01 -7.03 3.65
N GLU A 31 13.84 -8.20 3.03
CA GLU A 31 12.99 -8.33 1.85
C GLU A 31 11.50 -8.10 2.17
N GLN A 32 11.02 -8.54 3.34
CA GLN A 32 9.64 -8.29 3.78
C GLN A 32 9.41 -6.80 4.07
N ARG A 33 10.38 -6.11 4.72
CA ARG A 33 10.33 -4.67 4.95
C ARG A 33 10.25 -3.91 3.62
N ARG A 34 11.15 -4.21 2.68
CA ARG A 34 11.17 -3.55 1.36
C ARG A 34 9.88 -3.81 0.57
N GLN A 35 9.35 -5.04 0.63
CA GLN A 35 8.08 -5.37 -0.04
C GLN A 35 6.90 -4.64 0.59
N SER A 36 6.80 -4.57 1.92
CA SER A 36 5.70 -3.88 2.60
C SER A 36 5.75 -2.38 2.35
N GLU A 37 6.92 -1.76 2.42
CA GLU A 37 7.10 -0.33 2.08
C GLU A 37 6.67 -0.04 0.64
N ASN A 38 7.14 -0.83 -0.33
CA ASN A 38 6.75 -0.65 -1.73
C ASN A 38 5.24 -0.82 -1.93
N ALA A 39 4.61 -1.79 -1.28
CA ALA A 39 3.16 -1.99 -1.36
C ALA A 39 2.37 -0.79 -0.81
N ILE A 40 2.82 -0.20 0.31
CA ILE A 40 2.17 0.98 0.89
C ILE A 40 2.32 2.19 -0.05
N TRP A 41 3.50 2.41 -0.64
CA TRP A 41 3.69 3.47 -1.62
C TRP A 41 2.83 3.30 -2.88
N GLN A 42 2.68 2.07 -3.37
CA GLN A 42 1.78 1.77 -4.47
C GLN A 42 0.31 2.04 -4.11
N ALA A 43 -0.12 1.68 -2.90
CA ALA A 43 -1.47 1.97 -2.43
C ALA A 43 -1.73 3.47 -2.31
N LEU A 44 -0.77 4.23 -1.76
CA LEU A 44 -0.87 5.70 -1.68
C LEU A 44 -1.04 6.32 -3.07
N ARG A 45 -0.19 5.93 -4.03
CA ARG A 45 -0.28 6.42 -5.41
C ARG A 45 -1.65 6.11 -6.04
N ALA A 46 -2.14 4.87 -5.88
CA ALA A 46 -3.46 4.49 -6.39
C ALA A 46 -4.60 5.31 -5.75
N ILE A 47 -4.48 5.68 -4.47
CA ILE A 47 -5.45 6.58 -3.82
C ILE A 47 -5.37 7.99 -4.41
N GLU A 48 -4.17 8.52 -4.64
CA GLU A 48 -3.98 9.84 -5.25
C GLU A 48 -4.55 9.92 -6.67
N GLU A 49 -4.31 8.89 -7.49
CA GLU A 49 -4.90 8.77 -8.83
C GLU A 49 -6.43 8.74 -8.78
N ARG A 50 -7.01 8.04 -7.79
CA ARG A 50 -8.47 8.02 -7.59
C ARG A 50 -9.02 9.37 -7.14
N ILE A 51 -8.29 10.13 -6.33
CA ILE A 51 -8.68 11.50 -5.95
C ILE A 51 -8.70 12.39 -7.18
N PHE A 52 -7.65 12.32 -8.01
CA PHE A 52 -7.55 13.07 -9.26
C PHE A 52 -8.75 12.80 -10.17
N LEU A 53 -9.03 11.53 -10.48
CA LEU A 53 -10.16 11.13 -11.32
C LEU A 53 -11.52 11.53 -10.74
N ALA A 54 -11.70 11.45 -9.42
CA ALA A 54 -12.95 11.85 -8.77
C ALA A 54 -13.17 13.37 -8.84
N ARG A 55 -12.09 14.16 -8.81
CA ARG A 55 -12.14 15.62 -9.00
C ARG A 55 -12.45 16.00 -10.43
N GLU A 56 -11.87 15.33 -11.42
CA GLU A 56 -12.21 15.57 -12.83
C GLU A 56 -13.71 15.33 -13.11
N GLN A 57 -14.23 14.18 -12.67
CA GLN A 57 -15.66 13.88 -12.79
C GLN A 57 -16.55 14.89 -12.05
N LEU A 58 -16.09 15.40 -10.90
CA LEU A 58 -16.82 16.40 -10.13
C LEU A 58 -16.94 17.71 -10.92
N GLU A 59 -15.85 18.17 -11.54
CA GLU A 59 -15.87 19.39 -12.35
C GLU A 59 -16.71 19.22 -13.62
N GLU A 60 -16.58 18.09 -14.32
CA GLU A 60 -17.42 17.78 -15.49
C GLU A 60 -18.92 17.72 -15.11
N GLY A 61 -19.26 17.05 -14.01
CA GLY A 61 -20.62 16.94 -13.53
C GLY A 61 -21.24 18.28 -13.14
N LYS A 62 -20.45 19.19 -12.53
CA LYS A 62 -20.88 20.57 -12.24
C LYS A 62 -21.19 21.34 -13.51
N LEU A 63 -20.32 21.24 -14.52
CA LEU A 63 -20.51 21.90 -15.81
C LEU A 63 -21.76 21.39 -16.54
N ALA A 64 -22.06 20.10 -16.41
CA ALA A 64 -23.26 19.48 -16.97
C ALA A 64 -24.55 19.71 -16.14
N GLY A 65 -24.46 20.32 -14.95
CA GLY A 65 -25.61 20.55 -14.06
C GLY A 65 -26.15 19.27 -13.40
N HIS A 66 -25.32 18.22 -13.28
CA HIS A 66 -25.68 16.97 -12.61
C HIS A 66 -25.58 17.07 -11.08
N ASP A 67 -26.30 16.21 -10.36
CA ASP A 67 -26.07 16.03 -8.92
C ASP A 67 -24.72 15.34 -8.68
N VAL A 68 -23.79 16.10 -8.12
CA VAL A 68 -22.42 15.67 -7.82
C VAL A 68 -22.17 15.38 -6.35
N SER A 69 -23.22 15.36 -5.51
CA SER A 69 -23.09 15.16 -4.06
C SER A 69 -22.31 13.89 -3.70
N HIS A 70 -22.52 12.81 -4.47
CA HIS A 70 -21.80 11.55 -4.28
C HIS A 70 -20.30 11.65 -4.61
N LEU A 71 -19.91 12.50 -5.57
CA LEU A 71 -18.51 12.72 -5.94
C LEU A 71 -17.80 13.56 -4.87
N VAL A 72 -18.48 14.56 -4.31
CA VAL A 72 -17.97 15.33 -3.16
C VAL A 72 -17.68 14.40 -1.98
N ALA A 73 -18.64 13.55 -1.61
CA ALA A 73 -18.45 12.57 -0.54
C ALA A 73 -17.31 11.59 -0.87
N ARG A 74 -17.22 11.13 -2.13
CA ARG A 74 -16.14 10.24 -2.58
C ARG A 74 -14.76 10.87 -2.43
N VAL A 75 -14.58 12.14 -2.83
CA VAL A 75 -13.31 12.85 -2.69
C VAL A 75 -12.93 12.96 -1.21
N ALA A 76 -13.88 13.31 -0.33
CA ALA A 76 -13.61 13.38 1.12
C ALA A 76 -13.14 12.04 1.69
N THR A 77 -13.82 10.93 1.37
CA THR A 77 -13.40 9.59 1.81
C THR A 77 -12.01 9.21 1.29
N LEU A 78 -11.68 9.57 0.05
CA LEU A 78 -10.37 9.26 -0.51
C LEU A 78 -9.24 10.10 0.14
N GLU A 79 -9.50 11.35 0.48
CA GLU A 79 -8.55 12.19 1.22
C GLU A 79 -8.31 11.65 2.64
N GLU A 80 -9.34 11.15 3.32
CA GLU A 80 -9.19 10.46 4.60
C GLU A 80 -8.35 9.18 4.49
N ALA A 81 -8.58 8.39 3.42
CA ALA A 81 -7.79 7.20 3.13
C ALA A 81 -6.33 7.55 2.84
N LYS A 82 -6.08 8.64 2.09
CA LYS A 82 -4.74 9.18 1.83
C LYS A 82 -4.05 9.57 3.13
N ALA A 83 -4.73 10.34 3.99
CA ALA A 83 -4.18 10.79 5.27
C ALA A 83 -3.82 9.60 6.18
N SER A 84 -4.66 8.57 6.20
CA SER A 84 -4.41 7.36 7.01
C SER A 84 -3.24 6.54 6.45
N THR A 85 -3.13 6.42 5.13
CA THR A 85 -1.98 5.75 4.48
C THR A 85 -0.68 6.50 4.73
N MET A 86 -0.69 7.83 4.63
CA MET A 86 0.47 8.69 4.94
C MET A 86 0.91 8.57 6.40
N ARG A 87 -0.03 8.36 7.33
CA ARG A 87 0.30 8.13 8.74
C ARG A 87 1.07 6.83 8.92
N ILE A 88 0.63 5.75 8.28
CA ILE A 88 1.31 4.44 8.29
C ILE A 88 2.73 4.57 7.73
N VAL A 89 2.90 5.27 6.60
CA VAL A 89 4.23 5.52 6.02
C VAL A 89 5.12 6.26 7.02
N ARG A 90 4.62 7.34 7.64
CA ARG A 90 5.41 8.16 8.57
C ARG A 90 5.81 7.38 9.83
N GLU A 91 4.88 6.65 10.43
CA GLU A 91 5.14 5.86 11.64
C GLU A 91 6.04 4.65 11.35
N GLY A 92 5.90 4.04 10.18
CA GLY A 92 6.73 2.93 9.72
C GLY A 92 8.18 3.33 9.44
N LEU A 93 8.39 4.51 8.83
CA LEU A 93 9.73 5.02 8.50
C LEU A 93 10.52 5.58 9.71
N ILE A 94 9.85 5.91 10.80
CA ILE A 94 10.49 6.47 12.01
C ILE A 94 10.91 5.36 13.00
N ASN A 95 10.31 4.17 12.90
CA ASN A 95 10.48 3.08 13.87
C ASN A 95 11.31 1.88 13.35
N THR A 96 11.95 2.00 12.19
CA THR A 96 12.91 1.03 11.63
C THR A 96 14.28 1.64 11.50
#